data_AF-A0A2W2B692-F1
#
_entry.id   AF-A0A2W2B692-F1
#
_cell.length_a   1.000
_cell.length_b   1.000
_cell.length_c   1.000
_cell.angle_alpha   90.00
_cell.angle_beta   90.00
_cell.angle_gamma   90.00
#
_symmetry.space_group_name_H-M   'P 1'
#
loop_
_entity.id
_entity.type
_entity.pdbx_description
1 polymer ?
#
loop_
_entity_poly.entity_id
_entity_poly.type
_entity_poly.pdbx_seq_one_letter_code
_entity_poly.pdbx_strand_id
1 'polypeptide(L)'
;MNRKQMPGVICTDRELQPMFLSDADVVNPKQVLERFFELYTLPDFRACLGSLLNDALNNPALPEEVTKAHQAFALEVTQVVEAAFVLVND
;
A
#
# COMPACT_ATOMS: atom_id res chain seq x y z
N MET A 1 12.54 -9.86 13.70
CA MET A 1 11.56 -8.74 13.72
C MET A 1 10.18 -9.37 13.56
N ASN A 2 9.31 -9.30 14.58
CA ASN A 2 7.94 -9.80 14.45
C ASN A 2 7.16 -8.83 13.54
N ARG A 3 6.78 -9.28 12.34
CA ARG A 3 5.94 -8.47 11.44
C ARG A 3 4.54 -8.39 12.04
N LYS A 4 3.95 -7.18 12.10
CA LYS A 4 2.54 -7.02 12.45
C LYS A 4 1.72 -7.54 11.27
N GLN A 5 1.02 -8.65 11.46
CA GLN A 5 0.12 -9.19 10.45
C GLN A 5 -1.28 -8.64 10.69
N MET A 6 -1.96 -8.21 9.62
CA MET A 6 -3.34 -7.77 9.74
C MET A 6 -4.24 -8.95 10.14
N PRO A 7 -5.17 -8.76 11.09
CA PRO A 7 -6.15 -9.77 11.43
C PRO A 7 -6.93 -10.21 10.19
N GLY A 8 -7.13 -11.53 10.04
CA GLY A 8 -7.89 -12.10 8.93
C GLY A 8 -7.12 -12.31 7.62
N VAL A 9 -5.86 -11.88 7.55
CA VAL A 9 -4.98 -12.17 6.39
C VAL A 9 -4.21 -13.46 6.68
N ILE A 10 -4.26 -14.44 5.78
CA ILE A 10 -3.42 -15.64 5.82
C ILE A 10 -2.27 -15.40 4.84
N CYS A 11 -1.02 -15.46 5.31
CA CYS A 11 0.15 -15.34 4.44
C CYS A 11 0.76 -16.73 4.18
N THR A 12 1.03 -17.03 2.92
CA THR A 12 1.81 -18.16 2.45
C THR A 12 3.23 -17.71 2.09
N ASP A 13 4.19 -18.63 2.04
CA ASP A 13 5.59 -18.30 1.71
C ASP A 13 5.73 -17.62 0.33
N ARG A 14 4.80 -17.88 -0.59
CA ARG A 14 4.75 -17.21 -1.91
C ARG A 14 4.35 -15.74 -1.85
N GLU A 15 3.59 -15.34 -0.84
CA GLU A 15 3.09 -13.96 -0.68
C GLU A 15 4.11 -13.02 -0.01
N LEU A 16 5.30 -13.54 0.30
CA LEU A 16 6.41 -12.75 0.85
C LEU A 16 7.29 -12.10 -0.24
N GLN A 17 7.05 -12.40 -1.51
CA GLN A 17 7.76 -11.83 -2.66
C GLN A 17 6.87 -10.82 -3.41
N PRO A 18 7.46 -9.80 -4.09
CA PRO A 18 6.71 -8.90 -4.95
C PRO A 18 5.99 -9.68 -6.06
N MET A 19 4.66 -9.58 -6.11
CA MET A 19 3.83 -10.33 -7.06
C MET A 19 3.60 -9.60 -8.40
N PHE A 20 3.68 -8.27 -8.38
CA PHE A 20 3.29 -7.42 -9.51
C PHE A 20 4.45 -6.67 -10.17
N LEU A 21 5.65 -6.82 -9.64
CA LEU A 21 6.85 -6.24 -10.24
C LEU A 21 7.40 -7.22 -11.27
N SER A 22 7.82 -6.70 -12.43
CA SER A 22 8.63 -7.50 -13.36
C SER A 22 10.03 -7.74 -12.79
N ASP A 23 10.77 -8.71 -13.31
CA ASP A 23 12.16 -8.95 -12.90
C ASP A 23 13.03 -7.69 -13.04
N ALA A 24 12.78 -6.88 -14.07
CA ALA A 24 13.48 -5.61 -14.28
C ALA A 24 13.12 -4.58 -13.20
N ASP A 25 11.86 -4.53 -12.78
CA ASP A 25 11.40 -3.64 -11.70
C ASP A 25 11.94 -4.08 -10.33
N VAL A 26 12.14 -5.38 -10.12
CA VAL A 26 12.81 -5.89 -8.91
C VAL A 26 14.28 -5.47 -8.86
N VAL A 27 14.97 -5.49 -10.00
CA VAL A 27 16.37 -5.03 -10.11
C VAL A 27 16.48 -3.50 -9.98
N ASN A 28 15.52 -2.75 -10.53
CA ASN A 28 15.51 -1.29 -10.48
C ASN A 28 14.15 -0.74 -10.01
N PRO A 29 13.82 -0.82 -8.71
CA PRO A 29 12.51 -0.39 -8.21
C PRO A 29 12.29 1.12 -8.32
N LYS A 30 13.36 1.93 -8.41
CA LYS A 30 13.26 3.38 -8.57
C LYS A 30 12.49 3.77 -9.83
N GLN A 31 12.66 3.04 -10.94
CA GLN A 31 11.97 3.35 -12.20
C GLN A 31 10.44 3.23 -12.09
N VAL A 32 9.95 2.34 -11.22
CA VAL A 32 8.51 2.16 -10.97
C VAL A 32 7.98 3.38 -10.23
N LEU A 33 8.72 3.85 -9.23
CA LEU A 33 8.35 5.02 -8.45
C LEU A 33 8.38 6.29 -9.30
N GLU A 34 9.44 6.47 -10.10
CA GLU A 34 9.56 7.58 -11.07
C GLU A 34 8.36 7.60 -12.03
N ARG A 35 8.05 6.47 -12.67
CA ARG A 35 6.89 6.37 -13.57
C ARG A 35 5.57 6.64 -12.86
N PHE A 36 5.42 6.17 -11.62
CA PHE A 36 4.21 6.41 -10.84
C PHE A 36 4.03 7.91 -10.57
N PHE A 37 5.07 8.60 -10.11
CA PHE A 37 4.99 10.02 -9.77
C PHE A 37 5.04 10.96 -10.98
N GLU A 38 5.47 10.48 -12.15
CA GLU A 38 5.29 11.17 -13.43
C GLU A 38 3.81 11.21 -13.87
N LEU A 39 3.06 10.16 -13.57
CA LEU A 39 1.66 10.01 -13.99
C LEU A 39 0.65 10.51 -12.95
N TYR A 40 0.98 10.42 -11.66
CA TYR A 40 0.05 10.67 -10.58
C TYR A 40 0.66 11.56 -9.49
N THR A 41 -0.13 12.49 -8.97
CA THR A 41 0.27 13.35 -7.86
C THR A 41 -0.07 12.72 -6.50
N LEU A 42 0.55 13.20 -5.42
CA LEU A 42 0.18 12.79 -4.06
C LEU A 42 -1.32 13.02 -3.74
N PRO A 43 -1.94 14.15 -4.13
CA PRO A 43 -3.39 14.30 -4.06
C PRO A 43 -4.19 13.20 -4.76
N ASP A 44 -3.81 12.80 -5.98
CA ASP A 44 -4.50 11.75 -6.74
C ASP A 44 -4.44 10.41 -5.99
N PHE A 45 -3.25 10.06 -5.48
CA PHE A 45 -3.05 8.87 -4.68
C PHE A 45 -3.91 8.88 -3.41
N ARG A 46 -3.92 9.99 -2.65
CA ARG A 46 -4.71 10.12 -1.41
C ARG A 46 -6.21 10.00 -1.68
N ALA A 47 -6.71 10.60 -2.76
CA ALA A 47 -8.11 10.50 -3.16
C ALA A 47 -8.50 9.06 -3.53
N CYS A 48 -7.65 8.37 -4.31
CA CYS A 48 -7.86 6.98 -4.69
C CYS A 48 -7.84 6.04 -3.48
N LEU A 49 -6.79 6.11 -2.65
CA LEU A 49 -6.67 5.28 -1.44
C LEU A 49 -7.81 5.56 -0.45
N GLY A 50 -8.20 6.82 -0.28
CA GLY A 50 -9.33 7.19 0.57
C GLY A 50 -10.65 6.58 0.10
N SER A 51 -10.88 6.54 -1.21
CA SER A 51 -12.08 5.91 -1.79
C SER A 51 -12.09 4.39 -1.57
N LEU A 52 -10.96 3.72 -1.85
CA LEU A 52 -10.81 2.28 -1.62
C LEU A 52 -10.97 1.90 -0.14
N LEU A 53 -10.40 2.70 0.76
CA LEU A 53 -10.57 2.50 2.19
C LEU A 53 -12.03 2.70 2.58
N ASN A 54 -12.70 3.75 2.12
CA ASN A 54 -14.11 3.98 2.42
C ASN A 54 -15.00 2.82 1.95
N ASP A 55 -14.76 2.29 0.75
CA ASP A 55 -15.48 1.13 0.23
C ASP A 55 -15.26 -0.12 1.12
N ALA A 56 -14.02 -0.33 1.56
CA ALA A 56 -13.70 -1.43 2.47
C ALA A 56 -14.40 -1.27 3.83
N LEU A 57 -14.33 -0.08 4.45
CA LEU A 57 -14.88 0.17 5.79
C LEU A 57 -16.42 0.13 5.84
N ASN A 58 -17.10 0.40 4.71
CA ASN A 58 -18.55 0.31 4.62
C ASN A 58 -19.05 -1.12 4.37
N ASN A 59 -18.18 -2.13 4.33
CA ASN A 59 -18.58 -3.52 4.23
C ASN A 59 -19.17 -4.01 5.57
N PRO A 60 -20.49 -4.27 5.68
CA PRO A 60 -21.13 -4.63 6.94
C PRO A 60 -20.73 -6.02 7.45
N ALA A 61 -20.06 -6.84 6.63
CA ALA A 61 -19.58 -8.15 7.01
C ALA A 61 -18.18 -8.12 7.67
N LEU A 62 -17.51 -6.97 7.72
CA LEU A 62 -16.18 -6.87 8.32
C LEU A 62 -16.25 -6.75 9.85
N PRO A 63 -15.48 -7.56 10.59
CA PRO A 63 -15.33 -7.38 12.04
C PRO A 63 -14.76 -6.00 12.39
N GLU A 64 -15.13 -5.47 13.56
CA GLU A 64 -14.64 -4.16 14.04
C GLU A 64 -13.12 -4.11 14.16
N GLU A 65 -12.48 -5.19 14.64
CA GLU A 65 -11.02 -5.27 14.74
C GLU A 65 -10.32 -5.22 13.38
N VAL A 66 -10.93 -5.86 12.37
CA VAL A 66 -10.44 -5.83 11.00
C VAL A 66 -10.57 -4.42 10.43
N THR A 67 -11.70 -3.75 10.69
CA THR A 67 -11.95 -2.36 10.31
C THR A 67 -10.89 -1.40 10.88
N LYS A 68 -10.59 -1.51 12.18
CA LYS A 68 -9.52 -0.71 12.83
C LYS A 68 -8.15 -1.00 12.24
N ALA A 69 -7.85 -2.27 11.92
CA ALA A 69 -6.58 -2.64 11.30
C ALA A 69 -6.44 -2.02 9.89
N HIS A 70 -7.51 -1.99 9.08
CA HIS A 70 -7.49 -1.35 7.76
C HIS A 70 -7.22 0.16 7.86
N GLN A 71 -7.83 0.84 8.83
CA GLN A 71 -7.58 2.27 9.06
C GLN A 71 -6.13 2.55 9.43
N ALA A 72 -5.57 1.78 10.37
CA ALA A 72 -4.18 1.93 10.79
C ALA A 72 -3.22 1.64 9.62
N PHE A 73 -3.47 0.57 8.88
CA PHE A 73 -2.65 0.19 7.73
C PHE A 73 -2.70 1.24 6.61
N ALA A 74 -3.87 1.82 6.31
CA ALA A 74 -3.98 2.85 5.29
C ALA A 74 -3.14 4.11 5.60
N LEU A 75 -3.03 4.50 6.87
CA LEU A 75 -2.14 5.58 7.29
C LEU A 75 -0.67 5.21 7.04
N GLU A 76 -0.25 4.00 7.43
CA GLU A 76 1.12 3.51 7.22
C GLU A 76 1.46 3.43 5.71
N VAL A 77 0.53 2.94 4.88
CA VAL A 77 0.71 2.91 3.41
C VAL A 77 0.87 4.32 2.85
N THR A 78 0.09 5.29 3.34
CA THR A 78 0.23 6.70 2.92
C THR A 78 1.62 7.23 3.23
N GLN A 79 2.13 6.96 4.44
CA GLN A 79 3.49 7.36 4.83
C GLN A 79 4.56 6.72 3.95
N VAL A 80 4.41 5.44 3.57
CA VAL A 80 5.35 4.75 2.67
C VAL A 80 5.37 5.41 1.29
N VAL A 81 4.21 5.74 0.73
CA VAL A 81 4.14 6.40 -0.58
C VAL A 81 4.69 7.83 -0.53
N GLU A 82 4.44 8.59 0.54
CA GLU A 82 5.03 9.91 0.72
C GLU A 82 6.56 9.85 0.89
N ALA A 83 7.06 8.87 1.64
CA ALA A 83 8.50 8.64 1.75
C ALA A 83 9.12 8.26 0.38
N ALA A 84 8.43 7.43 -0.40
CA ALA A 84 8.86 7.08 -1.76
C ALA A 84 8.88 8.30 -2.69
N PHE A 85 7.93 9.22 -2.56
CA PHE A 85 7.94 10.49 -3.30
C PHE A 85 9.17 11.31 -2.97
N VAL A 86 9.50 11.46 -1.68
CA VAL A 86 10.72 12.17 -1.25
C VAL A 86 11.96 11.52 -1.87
N LEU A 87 12.11 10.19 -1.77
CA LEU A 87 13.28 9.47 -2.32
C LEU A 87 13.46 9.59 -3.83
N VAL A 88 12.39 9.83 -4.59
CA VAL A 88 12.47 10.02 -6.05
C VAL A 88 12.82 11.44 -6.43
N ASN A 89 12.43 12.42 -5.59
CA ASN A 89 12.56 13.85 -5.87
C ASN A 89 13.72 14.53 -5.11
N ASP A 90 14.51 13.75 -4.34
CA ASP A 90 15.79 14.14 -3.74
C ASP A 90 16.94 13.95 -4.75
#